data_AF-A0A7S2QNY1-F1
#
_entry.id   AF-A0A7S2QNY1-F1
#
_cell.length_a   1.000
_cell.length_b   1.000
_cell.length_c   1.000
_cell.angle_alpha   90.00
_cell.angle_beta   90.00
_cell.angle_gamma   90.00
#
_symmetry.space_group_name_H-M   'P 1'
#
loop_
_entity.id
_entity.type
_entity.pdbx_description
1 polymer ?
#
loop_
_entity_poly.entity_id
_entity_poly.type
_entity_poly.pdbx_seq_one_letter_code
_entity_poly.pdbx_strand_id
1 'polypeptide(L)'
;EPISAETRRFSWTFVEDARDAVLACLGAGAQVHGATINVAHQEAVSLRETCGLIADALELGVGAVRFDGGRDAELPCTDYGSLDISRALRLLRPWRPTSLQTAVGRAVRWFRASEENRRYHRLVHREPRFYDDTLARPYACKTQPVPACW
;
A
#
# COMPACT_ATOMS: atom_id res chain seq x y z
N GLU A 1 4.42 -22.64 16.15
CA GLU A 1 4.75 -22.52 14.71
C GLU A 1 5.10 -21.07 14.41
N PRO A 2 6.06 -20.78 13.52
CA PRO A 2 6.33 -19.42 13.09
C PRO A 2 5.08 -18.83 12.44
N ILE A 3 4.68 -17.63 12.87
CA ILE A 3 3.53 -16.93 12.30
C ILE A 3 3.93 -16.46 10.89
N SER A 4 3.31 -17.02 9.86
CA SER A 4 3.55 -16.63 8.47
C SER A 4 3.16 -15.16 8.23
N ALA A 5 4.01 -14.43 7.52
CA ALA A 5 3.73 -13.07 7.06
C ALA A 5 2.43 -12.98 6.23
N GLU A 6 2.04 -14.08 5.59
CA GLU A 6 0.82 -14.16 4.79
C GLU A 6 -0.46 -13.92 5.60
N THR A 7 -0.48 -14.37 6.86
CA THR A 7 -1.69 -14.39 7.70
C THR A 7 -1.63 -13.40 8.85
N ARG A 8 -0.42 -12.94 9.20
CA ARG A 8 -0.24 -11.89 10.22
C ARG A 8 -0.91 -10.60 9.77
N ARG A 9 -1.62 -9.92 10.68
CA ARG A 9 -2.33 -8.68 10.38
C ARG A 9 -1.44 -7.47 10.64
N PHE A 10 -1.50 -6.49 9.75
CA PHE A 10 -0.71 -5.27 9.77
C PHE A 10 -1.61 -4.05 9.66
N SER A 11 -1.15 -2.94 10.24
CA SER A 11 -1.73 -1.62 10.00
C SER A 11 -1.03 -0.98 8.80
N TRP A 12 -1.83 -0.64 7.80
CA TRP A 12 -1.38 0.09 6.62
C TRP A 12 -1.73 1.56 6.77
N THR A 13 -1.03 2.44 6.05
CA THR A 13 -1.35 3.87 6.00
C THR A 13 -1.27 4.34 4.57
N PHE A 14 -2.35 4.96 4.07
CA PHE A 14 -2.32 5.62 2.78
C PHE A 14 -1.59 6.95 2.88
N VAL A 15 -0.70 7.23 1.92
CA VAL A 15 0.19 8.41 1.99
C VAL A 15 -0.58 9.73 2.03
N GLU A 16 -1.73 9.82 1.36
CA GLU A 16 -2.59 11.01 1.43
C GLU A 16 -3.18 11.19 2.83
N ASP A 17 -3.61 10.10 3.49
CA ASP A 17 -4.14 10.16 4.85
C ASP A 17 -3.04 10.57 5.85
N ALA A 18 -1.80 10.12 5.64
CA ALA A 18 -0.65 10.53 6.46
C ALA A 18 -0.36 12.02 6.32
N ARG A 19 -0.34 12.54 5.08
CA ARG A 19 -0.23 13.98 4.80
C ARG A 19 -1.35 14.75 5.49
N ASP A 20 -2.60 14.31 5.32
CA ASP A 20 -3.76 14.99 5.86
C ASP A 20 -3.78 14.96 7.40
N ALA A 21 -3.27 13.90 8.01
CA ALA A 21 -3.09 13.82 9.47
C ALA A 21 -2.06 14.86 9.96
N VAL A 22 -0.93 15.03 9.25
CA VAL A 22 0.07 16.06 9.59
C VAL A 22 -0.55 17.46 9.50
N LEU A 23 -1.30 17.75 8.44
CA LEU A 23 -2.01 19.03 8.30
C LEU A 23 -3.05 19.23 9.41
N ALA A 24 -3.77 18.17 9.79
CA ALA A 24 -4.72 18.21 10.90
C ALA A 24 -4.03 18.44 12.25
N CYS A 25 -2.84 17.89 12.48
CA CYS A 25 -2.03 18.19 13.67
C CYS A 25 -1.68 19.67 13.76
N LEU A 26 -1.28 20.29 12.65
CA LEU A 26 -1.00 21.73 12.60
C LEU A 26 -2.24 22.55 12.96
N GLY A 27 -3.41 22.14 12.46
CA GLY A 27 -4.69 22.77 12.80
C GLY A 27 -5.12 22.59 14.26
N ALA A 28 -4.82 21.43 14.87
CA ALA A 28 -5.14 21.14 16.26
C ALA A 28 -4.22 21.88 17.26
N GLY A 29 -3.01 22.26 16.83
CA GLY A 29 -2.09 23.10 17.60
C GLY A 29 -1.75 22.53 18.98
N ALA A 30 -2.00 23.33 20.03
CA ALA A 30 -1.67 22.98 21.40
C ALA A 30 -2.33 21.68 21.91
N GLN A 31 -3.45 21.25 21.33
CA GLN A 31 -4.17 20.04 21.74
C GLN A 31 -3.39 18.74 21.47
N VAL A 32 -2.45 18.78 20.52
CA VAL A 32 -1.63 17.64 20.13
C VAL A 32 -0.15 17.83 20.49
N HIS A 33 0.20 18.93 21.18
CA HIS A 33 1.56 19.21 21.59
C HIS A 33 2.07 18.15 22.58
N GLY A 34 3.22 17.54 22.27
CA GLY A 34 3.80 16.46 23.08
C GLY A 34 3.06 15.12 22.98
N ALA A 35 2.05 14.99 22.12
CA ALA A 35 1.32 13.74 21.94
C ALA A 35 1.94 12.88 20.83
N THR A 36 2.07 11.58 21.10
CA THR A 36 2.28 10.57 20.04
C THR A 36 0.92 10.13 19.49
N ILE A 37 0.76 10.19 18.17
CA ILE A 37 -0.48 9.86 17.48
C ILE A 37 -0.17 8.85 16.37
N ASN A 38 -0.80 7.68 16.43
CA ASN A 38 -0.72 6.68 15.37
C ASN A 38 -1.65 7.06 14.23
N VAL A 39 -1.17 6.95 12.99
CA VAL A 39 -1.93 7.23 11.77
C VAL A 39 -1.89 5.99 10.90
N ALA A 40 -3.04 5.36 10.72
CA ALA A 40 -3.23 4.16 9.91
C ALA A 40 -4.69 4.04 9.47
N HIS A 41 -4.94 3.09 8.57
CA HIS A 41 -6.26 2.57 8.27
C HIS A 41 -6.95 2.01 9.53
N GLN A 42 -8.28 2.00 9.54
CA GLN A 42 -9.06 1.36 10.61
C GLN A 42 -8.94 -0.16 10.55
N GLU A 43 -8.82 -0.68 9.32
CA GLU A 43 -8.65 -2.08 9.04
C GLU A 43 -7.20 -2.50 9.32
N ALA A 44 -7.02 -3.51 10.17
CA ALA A 44 -5.78 -4.29 10.18
C ALA A 44 -5.98 -5.46 9.23
N VAL A 45 -5.10 -5.67 8.25
CA VAL A 45 -5.23 -6.77 7.26
C VAL A 45 -3.92 -7.51 7.07
N SER A 46 -4.02 -8.75 6.62
CA SER A 46 -2.88 -9.59 6.28
C SER A 46 -2.32 -9.28 4.89
N LEU A 47 -1.09 -9.75 4.63
CA LEU A 47 -0.49 -9.62 3.30
C LEU A 47 -1.34 -10.30 2.23
N ARG A 48 -1.95 -11.45 2.55
CA ARG A 48 -2.90 -12.14 1.67
C ARG A 48 -4.11 -11.29 1.30
N GLU A 49 -4.72 -10.65 2.28
CA GLU A 49 -5.85 -9.73 2.04
C GLU A 49 -5.41 -8.53 1.19
N THR A 50 -4.26 -7.91 1.50
CA THR A 50 -3.73 -6.78 0.72
C THR A 50 -3.43 -7.17 -0.73
N CYS A 51 -2.76 -8.30 -0.96
CA CYS A 51 -2.49 -8.80 -2.30
C CYS A 51 -3.79 -9.12 -3.07
N GLY A 52 -4.81 -9.64 -2.38
CA GLY A 52 -6.14 -9.84 -2.96
C GLY A 52 -6.78 -8.54 -3.43
N LEU A 53 -6.77 -7.50 -2.59
CA LEU A 53 -7.28 -6.17 -2.94
C LEU A 53 -6.54 -5.58 -4.15
N ILE A 54 -5.21 -5.77 -4.23
CA ILE A 54 -4.40 -5.31 -5.36
C ILE A 54 -4.78 -6.09 -6.63
N ALA A 55 -4.90 -7.41 -6.55
CA ALA A 55 -5.27 -8.26 -7.68
C ALA A 55 -6.66 -7.91 -8.23
N ASP A 56 -7.63 -7.67 -7.34
CA ASP A 56 -8.97 -7.24 -7.72
C ASP A 56 -8.95 -5.83 -8.36
N ALA A 57 -8.21 -4.88 -7.78
CA ALA A 57 -8.04 -3.54 -8.37
C ALA A 57 -7.32 -3.56 -9.73
N LEU A 58 -6.53 -4.62 -10.00
CA LEU A 58 -5.89 -4.87 -11.29
C LEU A 58 -6.77 -5.68 -12.26
N GLU A 59 -8.01 -6.03 -11.90
CA GLU A 59 -8.95 -6.83 -12.70
C GLU A 59 -8.44 -8.25 -13.01
N LEU A 60 -7.72 -8.84 -12.06
CA LEU A 60 -7.14 -10.18 -12.17
C LEU A 60 -7.86 -11.24 -11.36
N GLY A 61 -8.61 -10.78 -10.37
CA GLY A 61 -9.23 -11.61 -9.36
C GLY A 61 -8.23 -12.10 -8.32
N VAL A 62 -8.70 -12.24 -7.08
CA VAL A 62 -7.96 -12.81 -5.95
C VAL A 62 -7.28 -14.15 -6.28
N GLY A 63 -7.87 -14.95 -7.17
CA GLY A 63 -7.33 -16.24 -7.62
C GLY A 63 -5.98 -16.17 -8.33
N ALA A 64 -5.54 -14.99 -8.78
CA ALA A 64 -4.23 -14.78 -9.39
C ALA A 64 -3.07 -14.70 -8.37
N VAL A 65 -3.37 -14.47 -7.09
CA VAL A 65 -2.34 -14.32 -6.04
C VAL A 65 -1.71 -15.67 -5.71
N ARG A 66 -0.37 -15.71 -5.72
CA ARG A 66 0.45 -16.88 -5.33
C ARG A 66 1.52 -16.42 -4.36
N PHE A 67 1.70 -17.18 -3.28
CA PHE A 67 2.74 -16.95 -2.29
C PHE A 67 3.86 -17.96 -2.50
N ASP A 68 5.09 -17.48 -2.49
CA ASP A 68 6.28 -18.31 -2.54
C ASP A 68 6.70 -18.66 -1.10
N GLY A 69 6.43 -19.89 -0.67
CA GLY A 69 6.79 -20.35 0.67
C GLY A 69 8.30 -20.55 0.88
N GLY A 70 9.12 -20.41 -0.17
CA GLY A 70 10.58 -20.46 -0.09
C GLY A 70 11.23 -19.12 0.23
N ARG A 71 10.47 -18.02 0.31
CA ARG A 71 10.98 -16.67 0.60
C ARG A 71 10.21 -16.05 1.74
N ASP A 72 10.90 -15.76 2.83
CA ASP A 72 10.34 -14.93 3.90
C ASP A 72 10.22 -13.49 3.41
N ALA A 73 9.04 -12.90 3.57
CA ALA A 73 8.86 -11.48 3.35
C ALA A 73 9.55 -10.72 4.48
N GLU A 74 10.55 -9.90 4.14
CA GLU A 74 11.13 -8.92 5.07
C GLU A 74 10.11 -7.82 5.34
N LEU A 75 9.19 -8.09 6.28
CA LEU A 75 8.24 -7.08 6.75
C LEU A 75 8.83 -6.38 7.99
N PRO A 76 8.75 -5.04 8.08
CA PRO A 76 9.19 -4.31 9.26
C PRO A 76 8.46 -4.87 10.48
N CYS A 77 9.22 -5.22 11.53
CA CYS A 77 8.79 -5.86 12.78
C CYS A 77 7.30 -5.66 13.09
N THR A 78 6.58 -6.78 13.09
CA THR A 78 5.12 -6.84 13.21
C THR A 78 4.70 -7.28 14.62
N ASP A 79 5.65 -7.21 15.57
CA ASP A 79 5.60 -7.80 16.93
C ASP A 79 4.59 -7.14 17.85
N TYR A 80 4.15 -5.93 17.50
CA TYR A 80 3.25 -5.14 18.34
C TYR A 80 1.79 -5.14 17.88
N GLY A 81 1.44 -5.91 16.85
CA GLY A 81 0.06 -6.04 16.36
C GLY A 81 -0.46 -4.78 15.65
N SER A 82 -1.78 -4.64 15.57
CA SER A 82 -2.44 -3.50 14.94
C SER A 82 -2.32 -2.22 15.77
N LEU A 83 -2.09 -1.08 15.10
CA LEU A 83 -2.00 0.22 15.74
C LEU A 83 -3.37 0.72 16.21
N ASP A 84 -3.46 1.21 17.45
CA ASP A 84 -4.63 1.95 17.93
C ASP A 84 -4.60 3.40 17.43
N ILE A 85 -5.58 3.76 16.60
CA ILE A 85 -5.75 5.11 16.03
C ILE A 85 -6.85 5.93 16.71
N SER A 86 -7.41 5.45 17.83
CA SER A 86 -8.51 6.12 18.56
C SER A 86 -8.17 7.57 18.92
N ARG A 87 -6.90 7.83 19.29
CA ARG A 87 -6.39 9.17 19.59
C ARG A 87 -6.42 10.09 18.37
N ALA A 88 -6.03 9.61 17.19
CA ALA A 88 -6.07 10.38 15.95
C ALA A 88 -7.51 10.76 15.59
N LEU A 89 -8.44 9.80 15.63
CA LEU A 89 -9.85 10.00 15.30
C LEU A 89 -10.54 11.04 16.22
N ARG A 90 -10.09 11.13 17.47
CA ARG A 90 -10.59 12.08 18.46
C ARG A 90 -9.98 13.47 18.30
N LEU A 91 -8.64 13.57 18.19
CA LEU A 91 -7.92 14.83 18.26
C LEU A 91 -7.78 15.55 16.91
N LEU A 92 -7.78 14.82 15.79
CA LEU A 92 -7.46 15.38 14.46
C LEU A 92 -8.70 15.70 13.61
N ARG A 93 -9.87 15.95 14.22
CA ARG A 93 -11.10 16.19 13.45
C ARG A 93 -10.94 17.38 12.47
N PRO A 94 -11.43 17.27 11.22
CA PRO A 94 -12.31 16.22 10.69
C PRO A 94 -11.59 15.01 10.06
N TRP A 95 -10.28 14.84 10.28
CA TRP A 95 -9.50 13.74 9.70
C TRP A 95 -10.13 12.36 9.93
N ARG A 96 -10.13 11.56 8.86
CA ARG A 96 -10.57 10.16 8.84
C ARG A 96 -9.68 9.39 7.87
N PRO A 97 -9.25 8.16 8.20
CA PRO A 97 -8.53 7.34 7.25
C PRO A 97 -9.45 6.92 6.10
N THR A 98 -8.90 6.88 4.90
CA THR A 98 -9.50 6.27 3.73
C THR A 98 -9.62 4.76 3.96
N SER A 99 -10.64 4.07 3.44
CA SER A 99 -10.67 2.60 3.54
C SER A 99 -9.55 1.96 2.72
N LEU A 100 -9.01 0.83 3.16
CA LEU A 100 -7.87 0.21 2.48
C LEU A 100 -8.20 -0.14 1.02
N GLN A 101 -9.39 -0.65 0.75
CA GLN A 101 -9.86 -0.95 -0.60
C GLN A 101 -9.83 0.29 -1.50
N THR A 102 -10.27 1.44 -0.98
CA THR A 102 -10.26 2.70 -1.73
C THR A 102 -8.84 3.20 -1.96
N ALA A 103 -7.98 3.13 -0.95
CA ALA A 103 -6.58 3.50 -1.05
C ALA A 103 -5.84 2.65 -2.09
N VAL A 104 -6.01 1.32 -2.07
CA VAL A 104 -5.44 0.41 -3.07
C VAL A 104 -5.96 0.74 -4.47
N GLY A 105 -7.26 0.97 -4.64
CA GLY A 105 -7.82 1.36 -5.93
C GLY A 105 -7.23 2.66 -6.49
N ARG A 106 -7.02 3.67 -5.63
CA ARG A 106 -6.36 4.92 -6.01
C ARG A 106 -4.89 4.70 -6.38
N ALA A 107 -4.16 3.92 -5.59
CA ALA A 107 -2.76 3.61 -5.84
C ALA A 107 -2.57 2.88 -7.18
N VAL A 108 -3.40 1.86 -7.47
CA VAL A 108 -3.38 1.12 -8.74
C VAL A 108 -3.74 2.04 -9.92
N ARG A 109 -4.75 2.91 -9.75
CA ARG A 109 -5.11 3.89 -10.80
C ARG A 109 -3.96 4.84 -11.10
N TRP A 110 -3.31 5.38 -10.07
CA TRP A 110 -2.14 6.23 -10.22
C TRP A 110 -0.99 5.49 -10.92
N PHE A 111 -0.71 4.24 -10.51
CA PHE A 111 0.30 3.41 -11.16
C PHE A 111 0.02 3.18 -12.65
N ARG A 112 -1.24 2.91 -13.04
CA ARG A 112 -1.64 2.72 -14.44
C ARG A 112 -1.52 4.02 -15.26
N ALA A 113 -1.82 5.17 -14.65
CA ALA A 113 -1.84 6.47 -15.32
C ALA A 113 -0.45 7.13 -15.44
N SER A 114 0.47 6.88 -14.51
CA SER A 114 1.76 7.56 -14.47
C SER A 114 2.79 6.90 -15.40
N GLU A 115 3.10 7.56 -16.52
CA GLU A 115 4.17 7.13 -17.43
C GLU A 115 5.55 7.15 -16.76
N GLU A 116 5.83 8.18 -15.97
CA GLU A 116 7.08 8.34 -15.22
C GLU A 116 7.24 7.26 -14.17
N ASN A 117 6.18 6.87 -13.45
CA ASN A 117 6.27 5.78 -12.50
C ASN A 117 6.49 4.44 -13.20
N ARG A 118 5.86 4.21 -14.36
CA ARG A 118 6.17 3.04 -15.21
C ARG A 118 7.61 3.07 -15.74
N ARG A 119 8.17 4.25 -16.02
CA ARG A 119 9.59 4.42 -16.39
C ARG A 119 10.51 4.13 -15.21
N TYR A 120 10.22 4.67 -14.03
CA TYR A 120 10.97 4.45 -12.80
C TYR A 120 10.96 2.97 -12.40
N HIS A 121 9.79 2.34 -12.38
CA HIS A 121 9.65 0.90 -12.14
C HIS A 121 10.50 0.09 -13.13
N ARG A 122 10.48 0.45 -14.43
CA ARG A 122 11.37 -0.18 -15.42
C ARG A 122 12.84 0.03 -15.13
N LEU A 123 13.27 1.17 -14.59
CA LEU A 123 14.69 1.45 -14.30
C LEU A 123 15.17 0.75 -13.02
N VAL A 124 14.41 0.84 -11.93
CA VAL A 124 14.76 0.24 -10.63
C VAL A 124 14.74 -1.28 -10.69
N HIS A 125 13.78 -1.87 -11.41
CA HIS A 125 13.68 -3.31 -11.55
C HIS A 125 14.44 -3.87 -12.77
N ARG A 126 15.21 -3.03 -13.49
CA ARG A 126 16.18 -3.46 -14.52
C ARG A 126 17.58 -3.72 -13.97
N GLU A 127 17.82 -3.58 -12.67
CA GLU A 127 19.09 -4.05 -12.11
C GLU A 127 19.11 -5.59 -12.13
N PRO A 128 20.03 -6.22 -12.89
CA PRO A 128 19.98 -7.64 -13.25
C PRO A 128 20.33 -8.60 -12.10
N ARG A 129 20.33 -8.15 -10.85
CA ARG A 129 20.83 -8.98 -9.74
C ARG A 129 19.80 -9.96 -9.17
N PHE A 130 18.49 -9.78 -9.40
CA PHE A 130 17.48 -10.58 -8.67
C PHE A 130 16.21 -10.97 -9.43
N TYR A 131 16.11 -10.70 -10.75
CA TYR A 131 14.90 -11.02 -11.51
C TYR A 131 15.21 -12.05 -12.61
N ASP A 132 14.65 -13.25 -12.46
CA ASP A 132 14.60 -14.23 -13.54
C ASP A 132 13.43 -13.87 -14.47
N ASP A 133 13.77 -13.24 -15.60
CA ASP A 133 12.82 -12.83 -16.65
C ASP A 133 11.98 -14.01 -17.18
N THR A 134 12.37 -15.27 -16.94
CA THR A 134 11.61 -16.44 -17.39
C THR A 134 10.36 -16.72 -16.55
N LEU A 135 10.32 -16.25 -15.29
CA LEU A 135 9.20 -16.47 -14.36
C LEU A 135 8.18 -15.32 -14.38
N ALA A 136 8.61 -14.12 -14.75
CA ALA A 136 7.73 -12.98 -14.89
C ALA A 136 7.06 -12.99 -16.26
N ARG A 137 5.91 -13.64 -16.37
CA ARG A 137 5.05 -13.44 -17.54
C ARG A 137 4.75 -11.95 -17.65
N PRO A 138 5.17 -11.25 -18.72
CA PRO A 138 4.84 -9.85 -18.87
C PRO A 138 3.32 -9.75 -18.84
N TYR A 139 2.82 -8.92 -17.92
CA TYR A 139 1.46 -8.45 -18.04
C TYR A 139 1.33 -7.83 -19.41
N ALA A 140 0.63 -8.51 -20.32
CA ALA A 140 0.13 -7.94 -21.54
C ALA A 140 -0.98 -6.96 -21.17
N CYS A 141 -0.62 -5.89 -20.45
CA CYS A 141 -1.38 -4.67 -20.47
C CYS A 141 -1.42 -4.30 -21.94
N LYS A 142 -2.58 -4.45 -22.60
CA LYS A 142 -2.77 -4.02 -23.98
C LYS A 142 -2.33 -2.57 -24.03
N THR A 143 -1.11 -2.34 -24.52
CA THR A 143 -0.57 -1.00 -24.73
C THR A 143 -1.42 -0.45 -25.86
N GLN A 144 -2.43 0.33 -25.52
CA GLN A 144 -2.97 1.26 -26.49
C GLN A 144 -1.80 2.16 -26.91
N PRO A 145 -1.56 2.34 -28.21
CA PRO A 145 -0.53 3.26 -28.66
C PRO A 145 -0.87 4.64 -28.11
N VAL A 146 0.02 5.17 -27.28
CA VAL A 146 -0.04 6.55 -26.82
C VAL A 146 0.15 7.42 -28.08
N PRO A 147 -0.79 8.30 -28.44
CA PRO A 147 -0.59 9.22 -29.53
C PRO A 147 0.65 10.07 -29.23
N ALA A 148 1.63 10.04 -30.13
CA ALA A 148 2.70 11.01 -30.08
C ALA A 148 2.09 12.39 -30.42
N CYS A 149 2.29 13.35 -29.51
CA CYS A 149 2.00 14.80 -29.57
C CYS A 149 0.50 15.22 -29.65
N TRP A 150 -0.01 16.27 -28.99
CA TRP A 150 0.54 17.49 -28.35
C TRP A 150 -0.19 17.79 -27.03
#